data_AF-A0AA51UQ64-F1
#
_entry.id   AF-A0AA51UQ64-F1
#
_cell.length_a   1.000
_cell.length_b   1.000
_cell.length_c   1.000
_cell.angle_alpha   90.00
_cell.angle_beta   90.00
_cell.angle_gamma   90.00
#
_symmetry.space_group_name_H-M   'P 1'
#
loop_
_entity.id
_entity.type
_entity.pdbx_description
1 polymer ?
#
loop_
_entity_poly.entity_id
_entity_poly.type
_entity_poly.pdbx_seq_one_letter_code
_entity_poly.pdbx_strand_id
1 'polypeptide(L)'
;MFNETYNLSGTDLDSCSICHGDSTLTPYGADVLASGLDFASIENNDSDEDGFSNIEEINALTSPGDPNDYPETMVEEETASEETSDAKSPGFEITFAIAGIAALTYLKRRR
;
A
#
# COMPACT_ATOMS: atom_id res chain seq x y z
N MET A 1 20.60 20.72 -5.20
CA MET A 1 20.43 19.63 -6.18
C MET A 1 19.39 18.58 -5.81
N PHE A 2 19.06 18.27 -4.55
CA PHE A 2 17.75 17.68 -4.22
C PHE A 2 16.82 18.75 -3.60
N ASN A 3 17.28 19.41 -2.53
CA ASN A 3 16.53 20.49 -1.87
C ASN A 3 16.25 21.71 -2.75
N GLU A 4 17.08 21.98 -3.77
CA GLU A 4 16.82 23.05 -4.75
C GLU A 4 15.76 22.65 -5.78
N THR A 5 15.64 21.35 -6.08
CA THR A 5 14.66 20.81 -7.03
C THR A 5 13.26 20.86 -6.42
N TYR A 6 13.15 20.49 -5.14
CA TYR A 6 11.87 20.34 -4.45
C TYR A 6 11.58 21.42 -3.38
N ASN A 7 12.51 22.35 -3.13
CA ASN A 7 12.39 23.43 -2.13
C ASN A 7 12.11 22.92 -0.71
N LEU A 8 12.81 21.86 -0.28
CA LEU A 8 12.56 21.14 0.97
C LEU A 8 13.29 21.71 2.20
N SER A 9 13.83 22.93 2.10
CA SER A 9 14.63 23.51 3.20
C SER A 9 13.86 23.58 4.52
N GLY A 10 14.47 23.06 5.58
CA GLY A 10 13.86 23.02 6.92
C GLY A 10 12.83 21.92 7.14
N THR A 11 12.72 20.95 6.23
CA THR A 11 11.94 19.71 6.42
C THR A 11 12.87 18.55 6.79
N ASP A 12 12.31 17.41 7.20
CA ASP A 12 13.10 16.20 7.49
C ASP A 12 13.79 15.65 6.22
N LEU A 13 13.28 16.04 5.05
CA LEU A 13 13.87 15.78 3.75
C LEU A 13 15.05 16.71 3.39
N ASP A 14 15.40 17.69 4.23
CA ASP A 14 16.60 18.53 4.07
C ASP A 14 17.85 17.85 4.65
N SER A 15 18.05 16.57 4.30
CA SER A 15 19.08 15.73 4.92
C SER A 15 19.76 14.81 3.91
N CYS A 16 21.00 14.42 4.21
CA CYS A 16 21.73 13.44 3.39
C CYS A 16 21.11 12.05 3.47
N SER A 17 20.29 11.77 4.49
CA SER A 17 19.75 10.44 4.78
C SER A 17 18.78 9.93 3.73
N ILE A 18 18.12 10.81 2.97
CA ILE A 18 17.26 10.42 1.84
C ILE A 18 17.98 9.55 0.82
N CYS A 19 19.25 9.85 0.53
CA CYS A 19 20.05 9.09 -0.43
C CYS A 19 21.05 8.16 0.25
N HIS A 20 21.44 8.44 1.50
CA HIS A 20 22.52 7.77 2.19
C HIS A 20 22.08 7.16 3.52
N GLY A 21 22.12 5.84 3.62
CA GLY A 21 22.14 5.15 4.92
C GLY A 21 23.53 5.21 5.56
N ASP A 22 23.77 4.38 6.58
CA ASP A 22 25.02 4.37 7.34
C ASP A 22 26.28 4.18 6.48
N SER A 23 26.23 3.26 5.52
CA SER A 23 27.36 2.93 4.63
C SER A 23 26.93 2.44 3.25
N THR A 24 25.64 2.60 2.94
CA THR A 24 25.02 2.17 1.68
C THR A 24 24.04 3.23 1.21
N LEU A 25 23.62 3.15 -0.05
CA LEU A 25 22.51 3.98 -0.51
C LEU A 25 21.21 3.43 0.06
N THR A 26 20.27 4.32 0.35
CA THR A 26 18.86 3.94 0.47
C THR A 26 18.37 3.41 -0.88
N PRO A 27 17.21 2.71 -0.94
CA PRO A 27 16.61 2.31 -2.21
C PRO A 27 16.43 3.51 -3.16
N TYR A 28 15.88 4.63 -2.69
CA TYR A 28 15.81 5.88 -3.45
C TYR A 28 17.18 6.39 -3.90
N GLY A 29 18.17 6.40 -3.01
CA GLY A 29 19.54 6.81 -3.35
C GLY A 29 20.16 5.97 -4.46
N ALA A 30 19.83 4.67 -4.54
CA ALA A 30 20.27 3.78 -5.60
C ALA A 30 19.62 4.13 -6.95
N ASP A 31 18.32 4.44 -6.96
CA ASP A 31 17.59 4.89 -8.15
C ASP A 31 18.07 6.27 -8.64
N VAL A 32 18.36 7.19 -7.72
CA VAL A 32 18.99 8.48 -8.02
C VAL A 32 20.37 8.28 -8.67
N LEU A 33 21.16 7.32 -8.18
CA LEU A 33 22.46 7.01 -8.79
C LEU A 33 22.29 6.36 -10.18
N ALA A 34 21.33 5.44 -10.33
CA ALA A 34 21.08 4.72 -11.58
C ALA A 34 20.52 5.63 -12.69
N SER A 35 19.74 6.64 -12.33
CA SER A 35 19.22 7.67 -13.24
C SER A 35 20.26 8.70 -13.66
N GLY A 36 21.45 8.71 -13.02
CA GLY A 36 22.48 9.73 -13.28
C GLY A 36 22.16 11.07 -12.63
N LEU A 37 21.54 11.05 -11.44
CA LEU A 37 21.08 12.23 -10.69
C LEU A 37 19.90 12.98 -11.35
N ASP A 38 19.12 12.26 -12.17
CA ASP A 38 17.89 12.78 -12.77
C ASP A 38 16.68 12.41 -11.91
N PHE A 39 16.41 13.24 -10.90
CA PHE A 39 15.30 13.03 -9.97
C PHE A 39 13.94 12.95 -10.67
N ALA A 40 13.71 13.77 -11.69
CA ALA A 40 12.44 13.80 -12.41
C ALA A 40 12.15 12.48 -13.14
N SER A 41 13.20 11.78 -13.60
CA SER A 41 13.03 10.50 -14.29
C SER A 41 12.53 9.36 -13.39
N ILE A 42 12.73 9.48 -12.06
CA ILE A 42 12.36 8.46 -11.07
C ILE A 42 11.18 8.88 -10.19
N GLU A 43 10.56 10.03 -10.44
CA GLU A 43 9.44 10.54 -9.63
C GLU A 43 8.26 9.56 -9.53
N ASN A 44 8.01 8.76 -10.57
CA ASN A 44 6.92 7.78 -10.61
C ASN A 44 7.36 6.37 -10.16
N ASN A 45 8.63 6.18 -9.76
CA ASN A 45 9.05 4.93 -9.15
C ASN A 45 8.56 4.89 -7.70
N ASP A 46 8.36 3.68 -7.20
CA ASP A 46 8.21 3.36 -5.78
C ASP A 46 9.54 2.69 -5.41
N SER A 47 10.48 3.48 -4.88
CA SER A 47 11.87 3.04 -4.76
C SER A 47 12.09 2.09 -3.58
N ASP A 48 11.31 2.20 -2.51
CA ASP A 48 11.40 1.34 -1.32
C ASP A 48 10.27 0.30 -1.19
N GLU A 49 9.38 0.25 -2.17
CA GLU A 49 8.32 -0.76 -2.35
C GLU A 49 7.22 -0.71 -1.28
N ASP A 50 6.89 0.49 -0.80
CA ASP A 50 5.85 0.72 0.22
C ASP A 50 4.45 1.01 -0.37
N GLY A 51 4.36 1.16 -1.69
CA GLY A 51 3.14 1.43 -2.43
C GLY A 51 2.89 2.89 -2.78
N PHE A 52 3.79 3.81 -2.43
CA PHE A 52 3.74 5.22 -2.83
C PHE A 52 4.87 5.54 -3.80
N SER A 53 4.61 6.42 -4.77
CA SER A 53 5.68 6.89 -5.64
C SER A 53 6.54 7.94 -4.93
N ASN A 54 7.80 8.02 -5.34
CA ASN A 54 8.78 8.96 -4.80
C ASN A 54 8.24 10.41 -4.75
N ILE A 55 7.49 10.84 -5.77
CA ILE A 55 6.92 12.19 -5.79
C ILE A 55 5.72 12.36 -4.85
N GLU A 56 4.95 11.30 -4.58
CA GLU A 56 3.87 11.34 -3.59
C GLU A 56 4.45 11.56 -2.19
N GLU A 57 5.52 10.85 -1.86
CA GLU A 57 6.21 10.95 -0.58
C GLU A 57 6.94 12.28 -0.38
N ILE A 58 7.68 12.74 -1.39
CA ILE A 58 8.35 14.04 -1.35
C ILE A 58 7.34 15.18 -1.10
N ASN A 59 6.16 15.10 -1.72
CA ASN A 59 5.09 16.07 -1.49
C ASN A 59 4.42 15.92 -0.11
N ALA A 60 4.42 14.71 0.46
CA ALA A 60 3.93 14.41 1.80
C ALA A 60 4.96 14.66 2.91
N LEU A 61 6.21 15.01 2.54
CA LEU A 61 7.35 15.16 3.45
C LEU A 61 7.76 13.84 4.13
N THR A 62 7.56 12.72 3.45
CA THR A 62 7.99 11.38 3.88
C THR A 62 9.14 10.89 2.99
N SER A 63 9.88 9.89 3.46
CA SER A 63 11.16 9.49 2.88
C SER A 63 11.02 8.38 1.83
N PRO A 64 11.29 8.66 0.54
CA PRO A 64 11.14 7.68 -0.56
C PRO A 64 12.11 6.48 -0.56
N GLY A 65 12.95 6.41 0.47
CA GLY A 65 13.92 5.35 0.69
C GLY A 65 13.78 4.67 2.04
N ASP A 66 12.70 4.91 2.77
CA ASP A 66 12.37 4.21 4.01
C ASP A 66 10.92 3.70 3.96
N PRO A 67 10.71 2.38 3.78
CA PRO A 67 9.37 1.81 3.63
C PRO A 67 8.50 1.86 4.90
N ASN A 68 9.00 2.49 5.97
CA ASN A 68 8.27 2.75 7.20
C ASN A 68 7.91 4.24 7.38
N ASP A 69 8.33 5.11 6.45
CA ASP A 69 8.04 6.54 6.44
C ASP A 69 7.27 6.90 5.17
N TYR A 70 5.96 6.68 5.22
CA TYR A 70 5.05 6.85 4.10
C TYR A 70 3.89 7.78 4.44
N PRO A 71 3.19 8.32 3.43
CA PRO A 71 2.00 9.12 3.65
C PRO A 71 0.97 8.27 4.41
N GLU A 72 0.60 8.72 5.61
CA GLU A 72 -0.65 8.26 6.22
C GLU A 72 -1.77 8.67 5.27
N THR A 73 -2.22 7.71 4.46
CA THR A 73 -3.49 7.88 3.76
C THR A 73 -4.48 8.28 4.84
N MET A 74 -5.16 9.43 4.69
CA MET A 74 -6.25 9.82 5.57
C MET A 74 -7.43 8.86 5.34
N VAL A 75 -7.23 7.60 5.70
CA VAL A 75 -8.25 6.60 5.92
C VAL A 75 -8.18 6.37 7.41
N GLU A 76 -9.22 6.83 8.06
CA GLU A 76 -9.61 6.51 9.43
C GLU A 76 -9.12 5.09 9.80
N GLU A 77 -8.26 5.07 10.81
CA GLU A 77 -7.88 3.92 11.63
C GLU A 77 -8.79 2.69 11.48
N GLU A 78 -8.36 1.68 10.72
CA GLU A 78 -8.66 0.29 11.04
C GLU A 78 -7.34 -0.48 11.13
N THR A 79 -6.78 -0.45 12.35
CA THR A 79 -6.11 -1.55 13.04
C THR A 79 -5.72 -2.74 12.17
N ALA A 80 -4.50 -2.73 11.64
CA ALA A 80 -3.79 -3.96 11.27
C ALA A 80 -3.15 -4.56 12.54
N SER A 81 -3.99 -5.13 13.40
CA SER A 81 -3.52 -6.13 14.37
C SER A 81 -3.25 -7.43 13.61
N GLU A 82 -1.97 -7.71 13.42
CA GLU A 82 -1.35 -9.03 13.48
C GLU A 82 -2.32 -10.22 13.63
N GLU A 83 -2.57 -10.96 12.54
CA GLU A 83 -2.98 -12.37 12.65
C GLU A 83 -1.93 -13.25 11.99
N THR A 84 -1.13 -13.86 12.86
CA THR A 84 -0.42 -15.09 12.55
C THR A 84 -1.43 -16.16 12.14
N SER A 85 -1.18 -16.73 10.97
CA SER A 85 -1.90 -17.87 10.42
C SER A 85 -1.81 -19.08 11.34
N ASP A 86 -2.89 -19.44 12.02
CA ASP A 86 -3.32 -20.84 12.28
C ASP A 86 -4.62 -20.85 13.11
N ALA A 87 -5.77 -20.78 12.43
CA ALA A 87 -7.04 -21.18 13.05
C ALA A 87 -7.98 -21.80 12.00
N LYS A 88 -8.23 -23.09 12.23
CA LYS A 88 -9.11 -23.99 11.51
C LYS A 88 -10.50 -23.38 11.25
N SER A 89 -10.85 -23.33 9.96
CA SER A 89 -12.18 -23.31 9.31
C SER A 89 -13.42 -23.13 10.21
N PRO A 90 -14.24 -22.09 9.96
CA PRO A 90 -15.37 -21.73 10.81
C PRO A 90 -16.57 -22.66 10.64
N GLY A 91 -17.05 -23.20 11.76
CA GLY A 91 -18.43 -23.61 11.89
C GLY A 91 -19.33 -22.38 11.94
N PHE A 92 -19.99 -22.06 10.83
CA PHE A 92 -21.25 -21.33 10.87
C PHE A 92 -22.20 -21.95 9.84
N GLU A 93 -23.03 -22.85 10.35
CA GLU A 93 -24.17 -23.45 9.67
C GLU A 93 -25.18 -22.37 9.25
N ILE A 94 -25.26 -22.09 7.95
CA ILE A 94 -26.52 -21.62 7.33
C ILE A 94 -26.72 -22.40 6.03
N THR A 95 -27.38 -23.56 6.11
CA THR A 95 -28.00 -24.21 4.95
C THR A 95 -29.52 -24.18 5.11
N PHE A 96 -30.15 -23.06 4.74
CA PHE A 96 -31.59 -23.07 4.51
C PHE A 96 -31.87 -23.69 3.13
N ALA A 97 -31.93 -25.02 3.09
CA ALA A 97 -32.45 -25.78 1.95
C ALA A 97 -33.61 -26.68 2.42
N ILE A 98 -34.82 -26.12 2.55
CA ILE A 98 -36.05 -26.92 2.63
C ILE A 98 -36.62 -27.01 1.21
N ALA A 99 -36.26 -28.08 0.51
CA ALA A 99 -37.01 -28.59 -0.63
C ALA A 99 -38.10 -29.54 -0.11
N GLY A 100 -39.37 -29.25 -0.40
CA GLY A 100 -40.40 -30.28 -0.29
C GLY A 100 -41.82 -29.80 -0.09
N ILE A 101 -42.47 -29.26 -1.14
CA ILE A 101 -43.85 -29.65 -1.52
C ILE A 101 -43.96 -29.53 -3.05
N ALA A 102 -43.48 -30.53 -3.78
CA ALA A 102 -44.00 -30.81 -5.12
C ALA A 102 -45.26 -31.69 -4.98
N ALA A 103 -46.24 -31.44 -5.86
CA ALA A 103 -47.32 -32.37 -6.21
C ALA A 103 -48.62 -32.36 -5.37
N LEU A 104 -49.40 -31.26 -5.32
CA LEU A 104 -50.87 -31.40 -5.12
C LEU A 104 -51.81 -30.41 -5.85
N THR A 105 -51.36 -29.35 -6.52
CA THR A 105 -52.32 -28.39 -7.16
C THR A 105 -52.27 -28.31 -8.69
N TYR A 106 -51.25 -28.85 -9.36
CA TYR A 106 -51.10 -28.66 -10.81
C TYR A 106 -51.85 -29.68 -11.69
N LEU A 107 -52.30 -30.84 -11.16
CA LEU A 107 -52.98 -31.87 -11.96
C LEU A 107 -54.51 -31.71 -12.08
N LYS A 108 -55.14 -30.72 -11.43
CA LYS A 108 -56.61 -30.50 -11.52
C LYS A 108 -57.04 -29.40 -12.51
N ARG A 109 -56.15 -28.97 -13.41
CA ARG A 109 -56.51 -28.01 -14.50
C ARG A 109 -56.24 -28.52 -15.91
N ARG A 110 -55.96 -29.82 -16.08
CA ARG A 110 -55.87 -30.46 -17.41
C ARG A 110 -56.43 -31.89 -17.38
N ARG A 111 -57.72 -32.01 -17.08
CA ARG A 111 -58.68 -32.91 -17.73
C ARG A 111 -60.09 -32.50 -17.35
#